data_AF-A0A7M3MAR0-F1
#
_entry.id   AF-A0A7M3MAR0-F1
#
_cell.length_a   1.000
_cell.length_b   1.000
_cell.length_c   1.000
_cell.angle_alpha   90.00
_cell.angle_beta   90.00
_cell.angle_gamma   90.00
#
_symmetry.space_group_name_H-M   'P 1'
#
loop_
_entity.id
_entity.type
_entity.pdbx_description
1 polymer ?
#
loop_
_entity_poly.entity_id
_entity_poly.type
_entity_poly.pdbx_seq_one_letter_code
_entity_poly.pdbx_strand_id
1 'polypeptide(L)'
;MQLNNGNVAVAWFSPDSNAWGVFTQVVDQQGNLVGSETQVNSDEINSQNFLDLTAIDKDRYVVAWNDVNSDGTFDAKQRILKSDMTFITDEIIINEQPLTSQTWPKLTKLEGGGFLAAYRDSGNDGDGRGVLGQLYTVDGKAIDNNFIINKTTAGDQVLDDVVGLRGGGFFASYFTNDGLDPSLNGVGASIYQPVISIASQKKAQESLCTINNAIVEKDKIRANLGAMQNRLENTITNLEIQSENLLSAESRISDVDVAKEMTEFVSRQILTQAATAMLAQANSLPRMALQLIQG
;
A
#
# COMPACT_ATOMS: atom_id res chain seq x y z
N MET A 1 9.87 4.05 -11.02
CA MET A 1 9.12 3.04 -10.24
C MET A 1 9.89 2.69 -8.97
N GLN A 2 9.23 2.57 -7.81
CA GLN A 2 9.89 2.08 -6.59
C GLN A 2 10.02 0.54 -6.62
N LEU A 3 11.22 0.04 -6.31
CA LEU A 3 11.56 -1.36 -6.13
C LEU A 3 11.20 -1.84 -4.72
N ASN A 4 11.06 -3.14 -4.53
CA ASN A 4 10.64 -3.70 -3.23
C ASN A 4 11.76 -3.62 -2.16
N ASN A 5 13.00 -3.30 -2.53
CA ASN A 5 14.09 -2.96 -1.62
C ASN A 5 14.15 -1.46 -1.27
N GLY A 6 13.19 -0.65 -1.76
CA GLY A 6 13.08 0.78 -1.49
C GLY A 6 13.82 1.69 -2.48
N ASN A 7 14.69 1.14 -3.33
CA ASN A 7 15.34 1.89 -4.40
C ASN A 7 14.32 2.29 -5.47
N VAL A 8 14.69 3.21 -6.36
CA VAL A 8 13.87 3.65 -7.48
C VAL A 8 14.56 3.29 -8.78
N ALA A 9 13.92 2.48 -9.61
CA ALA A 9 14.35 2.26 -10.99
C ALA A 9 13.63 3.24 -11.91
N VAL A 10 14.36 3.81 -12.86
CA VAL A 10 13.83 4.69 -13.90
C VAL A 10 14.36 4.18 -15.23
N ALA A 11 13.49 4.14 -16.23
CA ALA A 11 13.90 3.84 -17.59
C ALA A 11 13.38 4.94 -18.53
N TRP A 12 14.11 5.18 -19.63
CA TRP A 12 13.81 6.22 -20.60
C TRP A 12 14.37 5.87 -21.98
N PHE A 13 13.99 6.64 -22.98
CA PHE A 13 14.59 6.58 -24.31
C PHE A 13 15.69 7.65 -24.45
N SER A 14 16.83 7.26 -24.99
CA SER A 14 17.94 8.16 -25.28
C SER A 14 18.54 7.81 -26.64
N PRO A 15 19.12 8.77 -27.38
CA PRO A 15 19.86 8.46 -28.60
C PRO A 15 20.97 7.45 -28.30
N ASP A 16 21.01 6.36 -29.08
CA ASP A 16 22.10 5.40 -29.06
C ASP A 16 22.98 5.56 -30.32
N SER A 17 23.85 4.59 -30.59
CA SER A 17 24.78 4.67 -31.73
C SER A 17 24.10 4.68 -33.11
N ASN A 18 22.81 4.29 -33.20
CA ASN A 18 22.09 4.10 -34.48
C ASN A 18 20.70 4.76 -34.52
N ALA A 19 20.01 4.92 -33.39
CA ALA A 19 18.66 5.46 -33.28
C ALA A 19 18.34 5.93 -31.84
N TRP A 20 17.32 5.33 -31.20
CA TRP A 20 16.83 5.64 -29.86
C TRP A 20 16.72 4.35 -29.07
N GLY A 21 17.63 4.14 -28.12
CA GLY A 21 17.69 2.95 -27.27
C GLY A 21 16.90 3.10 -25.98
N VAL A 22 16.74 1.98 -25.27
CA VAL A 22 16.12 1.92 -23.95
C VAL A 22 17.22 1.93 -22.90
N PHE A 23 17.18 2.91 -22.01
CA PHE A 23 18.16 3.06 -20.93
C PHE A 23 17.48 2.93 -19.58
N THR A 24 18.22 2.47 -18.58
CA THR A 24 17.78 2.36 -17.20
C THR A 24 18.86 2.83 -16.23
N GLN A 25 18.41 3.33 -15.07
CA GLN A 25 19.25 3.67 -13.94
C GLN A 25 18.49 3.44 -12.64
N VAL A 26 19.22 3.08 -11.59
CA VAL A 26 18.66 2.85 -10.27
C VAL A 26 19.21 3.91 -9.31
N VAL A 27 18.33 4.44 -8.48
CA VAL A 27 18.63 5.40 -7.42
C VAL A 27 18.35 4.74 -6.08
N ASP A 28 19.28 4.82 -5.14
CA ASP A 28 19.09 4.30 -3.79
C ASP A 28 18.10 5.15 -2.96
N GLN A 29 17.77 4.68 -1.75
CA GLN A 29 16.86 5.39 -0.86
C GLN A 29 17.38 6.76 -0.37
N GLN A 30 18.67 7.02 -0.54
CA GLN A 30 19.34 8.28 -0.17
C GLN A 30 19.46 9.23 -1.37
N GLY A 31 19.03 8.82 -2.57
CA GLY A 31 19.09 9.63 -3.78
C GLY A 31 20.39 9.46 -4.57
N ASN A 32 21.26 8.52 -4.23
CA ASN A 32 22.50 8.28 -4.97
C ASN A 32 22.26 7.31 -6.12
N LEU A 33 23.02 7.49 -7.21
CA LEU A 33 23.01 6.56 -8.34
C LEU A 33 23.66 5.22 -7.94
N VAL A 34 22.98 4.13 -8.25
CA VAL A 34 23.50 2.77 -8.09
C VAL A 34 24.16 2.38 -9.41
N GLY A 35 25.47 2.58 -9.51
CA GLY A 35 26.25 2.26 -10.72
C GLY A 35 26.05 3.26 -11.87
N SER A 36 26.41 2.83 -13.08
CA SER A 36 26.29 3.63 -14.31
C SER A 36 25.02 3.31 -15.07
N GLU A 37 24.51 4.31 -15.79
CA GLU A 37 23.44 4.14 -16.77
C GLU A 37 23.70 2.91 -17.66
N THR A 38 22.65 2.12 -17.88
CA THR A 38 22.74 0.84 -18.59
C THR A 38 21.72 0.82 -19.73
N GLN A 39 22.18 0.54 -20.96
CA GLN A 39 21.31 0.30 -22.12
C GLN A 39 20.70 -1.10 -22.00
N VAL A 40 19.37 -1.18 -21.96
CA VAL A 40 18.60 -2.41 -21.72
C VAL A 40 18.50 -3.26 -23.00
N ASN A 41 18.33 -2.63 -24.16
CA ASN A 41 18.22 -3.32 -25.44
C ASN A 41 19.60 -3.64 -26.04
N SER A 42 19.70 -4.70 -26.85
CA SER A 42 20.95 -5.25 -27.40
C SER A 42 21.29 -4.78 -28.83
N ASP A 43 21.00 -3.53 -29.17
CA ASP A 43 21.23 -2.91 -30.49
C ASP A 43 20.49 -3.61 -31.65
N GLU A 44 19.29 -3.12 -31.94
CA GLU A 44 18.63 -3.35 -33.22
C GLU A 44 18.43 -2.01 -33.92
N ILE A 45 18.59 -2.02 -35.23
CA ILE A 45 18.85 -0.90 -36.16
C ILE A 45 17.81 0.25 -36.12
N ASN A 46 16.75 0.15 -35.31
CA ASN A 46 15.57 1.01 -35.35
C ASN A 46 15.21 1.58 -33.96
N SER A 47 14.39 2.63 -33.92
CA SER A 47 13.99 3.31 -32.68
C SER A 47 13.05 2.48 -31.81
N GLN A 48 13.37 2.35 -30.53
CA GLN A 48 12.46 1.79 -29.54
C GLN A 48 11.48 2.87 -29.03
N ASN A 49 10.25 2.47 -28.72
CA ASN A 49 9.20 3.38 -28.22
C ASN A 49 8.31 2.70 -27.18
N PHE A 50 7.55 3.49 -26.41
CA PHE A 50 6.58 3.03 -25.40
C PHE A 50 7.15 2.09 -24.34
N LEU A 51 7.53 2.68 -23.21
CA LEU A 51 8.21 1.99 -22.12
C LEU A 51 7.25 1.70 -20.97
N ASP A 52 7.43 0.55 -20.34
CA ASP A 52 6.91 0.29 -19.01
C ASP A 52 7.91 -0.52 -18.18
N LEU A 53 7.80 -0.45 -16.85
CA LEU A 53 8.60 -1.24 -15.94
C LEU A 53 7.84 -1.64 -14.67
N THR A 54 8.07 -2.87 -14.22
CA THR A 54 7.57 -3.35 -12.93
C THR A 54 8.64 -4.08 -12.12
N ALA A 55 8.64 -3.91 -10.80
CA ALA A 55 9.41 -4.72 -9.88
C ALA A 55 8.83 -6.14 -9.85
N ILE A 56 9.69 -7.15 -9.85
CA ILE A 56 9.29 -8.57 -9.78
C ILE A 56 9.42 -9.04 -8.32
N ASP A 57 10.53 -8.71 -7.66
CA ASP A 57 10.78 -9.03 -6.25
C ASP A 57 11.64 -7.95 -5.58
N LYS A 58 12.32 -8.29 -4.47
CA LYS A 58 13.16 -7.35 -3.68
C LYS A 58 14.20 -6.66 -4.55
N ASP A 59 14.90 -7.41 -5.38
CA ASP A 59 16.09 -6.92 -6.08
C ASP A 59 15.98 -7.06 -7.60
N ARG A 60 14.84 -7.50 -8.15
CA ARG A 60 14.64 -7.62 -9.60
C ARG A 60 13.49 -6.77 -10.12
N TYR A 61 13.66 -6.26 -11.33
CA TYR A 61 12.63 -5.57 -12.10
C TYR A 61 12.70 -6.00 -13.57
N VAL A 62 11.59 -5.82 -14.27
CA VAL A 62 11.47 -6.04 -15.70
C VAL A 62 11.14 -4.72 -16.37
N VAL A 63 11.76 -4.49 -17.52
CA VAL A 63 11.49 -3.37 -18.41
C VAL A 63 10.93 -3.97 -19.70
N ALA A 64 9.87 -3.37 -20.23
CA ALA A 64 9.31 -3.72 -21.53
C ALA A 64 9.22 -2.49 -22.44
N TRP A 65 9.39 -2.73 -23.73
CA TRP A 65 9.40 -1.71 -24.77
C TRP A 65 8.85 -2.25 -26.08
N ASN A 66 8.43 -1.36 -26.98
CA ASN A 66 8.26 -1.73 -28.38
C ASN A 66 9.60 -1.68 -29.10
N ASP A 67 9.89 -2.73 -29.84
CA ASP A 67 10.98 -2.81 -30.78
C ASP A 67 10.46 -2.74 -32.21
N VAL A 68 11.15 -1.99 -33.06
CA VAL A 68 10.76 -1.81 -34.46
C VAL A 68 11.53 -2.81 -35.31
N ASN A 69 10.80 -3.74 -35.90
CA ASN A 69 11.35 -4.76 -36.76
C ASN A 69 11.84 -4.18 -38.09
N SER A 70 12.73 -4.92 -38.76
CA SER A 70 13.29 -4.52 -40.07
C SER A 70 12.23 -4.38 -41.17
N ASP A 71 11.06 -5.00 -41.02
CA ASP A 71 9.92 -4.92 -41.93
C ASP A 71 8.95 -3.78 -41.59
N GLY A 72 9.23 -3.00 -40.54
CA GLY A 72 8.39 -1.89 -40.06
C GLY A 72 7.26 -2.31 -39.13
N THR A 73 7.16 -3.60 -38.78
CA THR A 73 6.27 -4.07 -37.71
C THR A 73 6.84 -3.76 -36.33
N PHE A 74 6.04 -3.93 -35.29
CA PHE A 74 6.45 -3.70 -33.91
C PHE A 74 6.31 -4.99 -33.11
N ASP A 75 7.34 -5.34 -32.35
CA ASP A 75 7.31 -6.40 -31.35
C ASP A 75 7.35 -5.80 -29.95
N ALA A 76 6.61 -6.40 -29.02
CA ALA A 76 6.74 -6.06 -27.61
C ALA A 76 7.85 -6.93 -27.02
N LYS A 77 8.94 -6.32 -26.55
CA LYS A 77 10.07 -7.00 -25.92
C LYS A 77 10.16 -6.66 -24.44
N GLN A 78 10.86 -7.51 -23.71
CA GLN A 78 11.17 -7.29 -22.31
C GLN A 78 12.53 -7.84 -21.91
N ARG A 79 13.05 -7.33 -20.79
CA ARG A 79 14.26 -7.86 -20.18
C ARG A 79 14.24 -7.69 -18.67
N ILE A 80 14.74 -8.70 -17.96
CA ILE A 80 14.82 -8.71 -16.50
C ILE A 80 16.21 -8.28 -16.06
N LEU A 81 16.24 -7.34 -15.13
CA LEU A 81 17.45 -6.82 -14.50
C LEU A 81 17.34 -6.93 -12.98
N LYS A 82 18.50 -6.97 -12.34
CA LYS A 82 18.61 -6.69 -10.90
C LYS A 82 18.70 -5.20 -10.62
N SER A 83 18.48 -4.81 -9.38
CA SER A 83 18.64 -3.44 -8.88
C SER A 83 20.10 -2.94 -8.93
N ASP A 84 21.07 -3.84 -9.09
CA ASP A 84 22.47 -3.53 -9.39
C ASP A 84 22.74 -3.37 -10.91
N MET A 85 21.67 -3.39 -11.72
CA MET A 85 21.65 -3.28 -13.18
C MET A 85 22.28 -4.45 -13.94
N THR A 86 22.53 -5.58 -13.27
CA THR A 86 22.94 -6.79 -13.98
C THR A 86 21.77 -7.45 -14.71
N PHE A 87 22.00 -7.88 -15.95
CA PHE A 87 21.01 -8.62 -16.74
C PHE A 87 20.83 -10.04 -16.21
N ILE A 88 19.57 -10.44 -16.03
CA ILE A 88 19.19 -11.80 -15.63
C ILE A 88 18.75 -12.62 -16.82
N THR A 89 18.08 -11.98 -17.77
CA THR A 89 17.64 -12.60 -19.01
C THR A 89 18.28 -11.90 -20.20
N ASP A 90 18.32 -12.62 -21.32
CA ASP A 90 18.38 -12.00 -22.63
C ASP A 90 17.05 -11.25 -22.92
N GLU A 91 16.97 -10.60 -24.07
CA GLU A 91 15.71 -10.04 -24.53
C GLU A 91 14.70 -11.16 -24.80
N ILE A 92 13.48 -10.96 -24.31
CA ILE A 92 12.37 -11.88 -24.48
C ILE A 92 11.31 -11.16 -25.31
N ILE A 93 10.93 -11.75 -26.43
CA ILE A 93 9.77 -11.30 -27.20
C ILE A 93 8.50 -11.75 -26.45
N ILE A 94 7.60 -10.81 -26.19
CA ILE A 94 6.34 -11.05 -25.47
C ILE A 94 5.30 -11.71 -26.38
N ASN A 95 5.32 -11.35 -27.66
CA ASN A 95 4.41 -11.85 -28.68
C ASN A 95 4.98 -13.10 -29.38
N GLU A 96 4.29 -14.25 -29.31
CA GLU A 96 4.74 -15.49 -29.94
C GLU A 96 4.40 -15.58 -31.45
N GLN A 97 3.92 -14.51 -32.12
CA GLN A 97 3.41 -14.60 -33.49
C GLN A 97 3.96 -13.49 -34.42
N PRO A 98 4.47 -13.83 -35.62
CA PRO A 98 5.30 -12.94 -36.43
C PRO A 98 4.56 -12.05 -37.46
N LEU A 99 3.22 -11.93 -37.44
CA LEU A 99 2.48 -11.33 -38.57
C LEU A 99 1.64 -10.08 -38.27
N THR A 100 1.57 -9.62 -37.01
CA THR A 100 0.83 -8.40 -36.64
C THR A 100 1.72 -7.50 -35.79
N SER A 101 1.46 -6.19 -35.76
CA SER A 101 2.20 -5.28 -34.89
C SER A 101 1.64 -5.32 -33.47
N GLN A 102 2.51 -5.55 -32.49
CA GLN A 102 2.20 -5.44 -31.07
C GLN A 102 2.85 -4.20 -30.48
N THR A 103 2.06 -3.46 -29.71
CA THR A 103 2.48 -2.13 -29.23
C THR A 103 2.00 -1.86 -27.81
N TRP A 104 2.62 -0.87 -27.15
CA TRP A 104 2.23 -0.42 -25.81
C TRP A 104 2.25 -1.55 -24.77
N PRO A 105 3.41 -2.15 -24.49
CA PRO A 105 3.53 -3.08 -23.40
C PRO A 105 3.17 -2.36 -22.10
N LYS A 106 2.42 -3.08 -21.26
CA LYS A 106 2.15 -2.73 -19.88
C LYS A 106 2.47 -3.92 -19.00
N LEU A 107 3.14 -3.64 -17.91
CA LEU A 107 3.66 -4.63 -16.99
C LEU A 107 3.02 -4.47 -15.63
N THR A 108 2.66 -5.59 -15.01
CA THR A 108 2.28 -5.55 -13.60
C THR A 108 2.73 -6.79 -12.85
N LYS A 109 3.26 -6.58 -11.65
CA LYS A 109 3.62 -7.65 -10.73
C LYS A 109 2.38 -8.38 -10.24
N LEU A 110 2.45 -9.70 -10.17
CA LEU A 110 1.37 -10.51 -9.62
C LEU A 110 1.66 -10.90 -8.17
N GLU A 111 0.62 -10.89 -7.33
CA GLU A 111 0.74 -11.38 -5.96
C GLU A 111 0.89 -12.91 -5.97
N GLY A 112 1.97 -13.42 -5.36
CA GLY A 112 2.37 -14.82 -5.49
C GLY A 112 3.59 -15.05 -6.38
N GLY A 113 4.08 -13.99 -7.02
CA GLY A 113 5.27 -14.03 -7.87
C GLY A 113 4.91 -14.04 -9.35
N GLY A 114 5.91 -13.71 -10.17
CA GLY A 114 5.74 -13.50 -11.59
C GLY A 114 5.14 -12.13 -11.90
N PHE A 115 4.79 -11.95 -13.16
CA PHE A 115 4.23 -10.71 -13.67
C PHE A 115 3.40 -10.98 -14.92
N LEU A 116 2.50 -10.06 -15.24
CA LEU A 116 1.80 -10.00 -16.50
C LEU A 116 2.52 -9.01 -17.40
N ALA A 117 2.70 -9.38 -18.67
CA ALA A 117 2.93 -8.43 -19.75
C ALA A 117 1.69 -8.40 -20.64
N ALA A 118 1.02 -7.26 -20.68
CA ALA A 118 -0.12 -6.99 -21.55
C ALA A 118 0.33 -6.05 -22.68
N TYR A 119 -0.29 -6.17 -23.84
CA TYR A 119 0.03 -5.35 -25.00
C TYR A 119 -1.18 -5.21 -25.91
N ARG A 120 -1.14 -4.19 -26.77
CA ARG A 120 -2.10 -4.03 -27.85
C ARG A 120 -1.66 -4.84 -29.05
N ASP A 121 -2.57 -5.61 -29.61
CA ASP A 121 -2.40 -6.35 -30.85
C ASP A 121 -3.25 -5.75 -31.97
N SER A 122 -2.79 -5.86 -33.22
CA SER A 122 -3.44 -5.26 -34.39
C SER A 122 -4.19 -6.23 -35.31
N GLY A 123 -4.35 -7.52 -34.96
CA GLY A 123 -5.07 -8.45 -35.84
C GLY A 123 -5.48 -9.82 -35.28
N ASN A 124 -5.43 -10.05 -33.96
CA ASN A 124 -5.61 -11.39 -33.39
C ASN A 124 -6.90 -11.61 -32.58
N ASP A 125 -7.71 -10.59 -32.30
CA ASP A 125 -8.99 -10.81 -31.60
C ASP A 125 -10.19 -11.01 -32.55
N GLY A 126 -10.00 -10.82 -33.85
CA GLY A 126 -10.95 -11.17 -34.90
C GLY A 126 -11.71 -9.99 -35.52
N ASP A 127 -11.59 -8.77 -34.98
CA ASP A 127 -12.13 -7.54 -35.56
C ASP A 127 -11.44 -6.29 -34.98
N GLY A 128 -10.47 -5.72 -35.71
CA GLY A 128 -9.74 -4.51 -35.28
C GLY A 128 -8.54 -4.82 -34.37
N ARG A 129 -8.24 -3.88 -33.47
CA ARG A 129 -7.20 -4.06 -32.44
C ARG A 129 -7.74 -4.72 -31.19
N GLY A 130 -6.97 -5.64 -30.63
CA GLY A 130 -7.27 -6.32 -29.37
C GLY A 130 -6.26 -6.04 -28.26
N VAL A 131 -6.61 -6.49 -27.05
CA VAL A 131 -5.73 -6.44 -25.88
C VAL A 131 -5.38 -7.87 -25.49
N LEU A 132 -4.10 -8.21 -25.58
CA LEU A 132 -3.60 -9.54 -25.23
C LEU A 132 -2.67 -9.47 -24.03
N GLY A 133 -2.47 -10.61 -23.39
CA GLY A 133 -1.55 -10.76 -22.27
C GLY A 133 -0.78 -12.06 -22.32
N GLN A 134 0.38 -12.04 -21.69
CA GLN A 134 1.20 -13.21 -21.40
C GLN A 134 1.64 -13.17 -19.93
N LEU A 135 1.46 -14.30 -19.24
CA LEU A 135 1.91 -14.46 -17.87
C LEU A 135 3.35 -14.98 -17.87
N TYR A 136 4.17 -14.46 -16.95
CA TYR A 136 5.55 -14.87 -16.79
C TYR A 136 5.84 -15.27 -15.35
N THR A 137 6.72 -16.25 -15.18
CA THR A 137 7.33 -16.55 -13.87
C THR A 137 8.28 -15.42 -13.45
N VAL A 138 8.72 -15.43 -12.18
CA VAL A 138 9.72 -14.47 -11.68
C VAL A 138 11.05 -14.49 -12.45
N ASP A 139 11.32 -15.58 -13.19
CA ASP A 139 12.53 -15.77 -13.98
C ASP A 139 12.31 -15.47 -15.47
N GLY A 140 11.15 -14.93 -15.84
CA GLY A 140 10.84 -14.54 -17.22
C GLY A 140 10.44 -15.69 -18.14
N LYS A 141 10.05 -16.86 -17.58
CA LYS A 141 9.50 -17.95 -18.41
C LYS A 141 8.02 -17.76 -18.63
N ALA A 142 7.56 -17.85 -19.88
CA ALA A 142 6.16 -17.80 -20.23
C ALA A 142 5.37 -18.93 -19.52
N ILE A 143 4.22 -18.57 -18.94
CA ILE A 143 3.25 -19.48 -18.35
C ILE A 143 2.11 -19.62 -19.35
N ASP A 144 2.02 -20.79 -19.99
CA ASP A 144 1.08 -21.06 -21.09
C ASP A 144 1.26 -20.09 -22.28
N ASN A 145 0.29 -20.10 -23.19
CA ASN A 145 0.25 -19.27 -24.38
C ASN A 145 -0.39 -17.92 -24.09
N ASN A 146 -0.17 -16.98 -25.01
CA ASN A 146 -0.81 -15.67 -25.02
C ASN A 146 -2.34 -15.81 -25.03
N PHE A 147 -3.03 -14.89 -24.36
CA PHE A 147 -4.49 -14.92 -24.24
C PHE A 147 -5.09 -13.53 -24.39
N ILE A 148 -6.36 -13.48 -24.82
CA ILE A 148 -7.13 -12.25 -25.01
C ILE A 148 -7.63 -11.75 -23.64
N ILE A 149 -7.39 -10.48 -23.34
CA ILE A 149 -7.83 -9.80 -22.11
C ILE A 149 -9.18 -9.10 -22.33
N ASN A 150 -9.43 -8.50 -23.49
CA ASN A 150 -10.70 -7.84 -23.78
C ASN A 150 -11.88 -8.84 -23.80
N LYS A 151 -13.05 -8.40 -23.32
CA LYS A 151 -14.28 -9.23 -23.28
C LYS A 151 -15.04 -9.28 -24.59
N THR A 152 -14.99 -8.18 -25.34
CA THR A 152 -15.59 -8.03 -26.66
C THR A 152 -14.47 -7.90 -27.66
N THR A 153 -14.67 -8.47 -28.83
CA THR A 153 -13.77 -8.38 -29.97
C THR A 153 -14.34 -7.49 -31.06
N ALA A 154 -15.54 -6.92 -30.87
CA ALA A 154 -16.14 -6.03 -31.85
C ALA A 154 -15.47 -4.66 -31.79
N GLY A 155 -15.01 -4.15 -32.93
CA GLY A 155 -14.30 -2.87 -33.03
C GLY A 155 -12.97 -2.82 -32.25
N ASP A 156 -12.31 -1.66 -32.28
CA ASP A 156 -11.00 -1.49 -31.65
C ASP A 156 -11.08 -1.49 -30.11
N GLN A 157 -10.20 -2.28 -29.47
CA GLN A 157 -9.81 -2.13 -28.08
C GLN A 157 -8.35 -1.67 -27.97
N VAL A 158 -8.11 -0.72 -27.06
CA VAL A 158 -6.78 -0.16 -26.83
C VAL A 158 -6.46 -0.19 -25.35
N LEU A 159 -5.41 -0.93 -24.99
CA LEU A 159 -4.95 -1.05 -23.60
C LEU A 159 -4.60 0.32 -23.02
N ASP A 160 -5.09 0.58 -21.81
CA ASP A 160 -4.78 1.78 -21.04
C ASP A 160 -3.80 1.43 -19.92
N ASP A 161 -4.21 0.56 -18.99
CA ASP A 161 -3.37 0.15 -17.86
C ASP A 161 -3.68 -1.26 -17.34
N VAL A 162 -2.73 -1.86 -16.62
CA VAL A 162 -2.89 -3.12 -15.90
C VAL A 162 -2.38 -3.02 -14.48
N VAL A 163 -3.12 -3.63 -13.55
CA VAL A 163 -2.75 -3.67 -12.13
C VAL A 163 -2.90 -5.07 -11.55
N GLY A 164 -1.85 -5.55 -10.89
CA GLY A 164 -1.86 -6.78 -10.12
C GLY A 164 -2.87 -6.67 -8.98
N LEU A 165 -3.74 -7.66 -8.87
CA LEU A 165 -4.73 -7.76 -7.82
C LEU A 165 -4.24 -8.65 -6.69
N ARG A 166 -4.84 -8.43 -5.53
CA ARG A 166 -4.69 -9.38 -4.43
C ARG A 166 -5.24 -10.76 -4.82
N GLY A 167 -4.55 -11.82 -4.45
CA GLY A 167 -4.86 -13.21 -4.83
C GLY A 167 -4.21 -13.69 -6.13
N GLY A 168 -3.31 -12.91 -6.73
CA GLY A 168 -2.52 -13.31 -7.91
C GLY A 168 -3.22 -13.13 -9.26
N GLY A 169 -4.37 -12.46 -9.24
CA GLY A 169 -5.04 -11.97 -10.46
C GLY A 169 -4.52 -10.63 -10.93
N PHE A 170 -5.18 -10.06 -11.93
CA PHE A 170 -4.95 -8.69 -12.40
C PHE A 170 -6.26 -8.06 -12.88
N PHE A 171 -6.25 -6.73 -12.93
CA PHE A 171 -7.26 -5.90 -13.56
C PHE A 171 -6.62 -5.20 -14.76
N ALA A 172 -7.36 -5.10 -15.86
CA ALA A 172 -6.95 -4.36 -17.05
C ALA A 172 -8.06 -3.40 -17.46
N SER A 173 -7.70 -2.14 -17.73
CA SER A 173 -8.57 -1.15 -18.37
C SER A 173 -8.17 -0.98 -19.84
N TYR A 174 -9.16 -0.73 -20.68
CA TYR A 174 -8.94 -0.44 -22.10
C TYR A 174 -10.05 0.45 -22.64
N PHE A 175 -9.73 1.27 -23.64
CA PHE A 175 -10.73 1.95 -24.44
C PHE A 175 -11.37 0.95 -25.40
N THR A 176 -12.67 1.07 -25.67
CA THR A 176 -13.41 0.16 -26.54
C THR A 176 -14.34 0.91 -27.49
N ASN A 177 -14.34 0.51 -28.76
CA ASN A 177 -15.25 1.02 -29.80
C ASN A 177 -16.21 -0.07 -30.28
N ASP A 178 -16.71 -0.86 -29.34
CA ASP A 178 -17.57 -2.03 -29.57
C ASP A 178 -19.01 -1.72 -29.99
N GLY A 179 -19.37 -0.44 -30.07
CA GLY A 179 -20.73 -0.01 -30.41
C GLY A 179 -21.79 -0.36 -29.36
N LEU A 180 -21.39 -0.82 -28.17
CA LEU A 180 -22.31 -1.04 -27.04
C LEU A 180 -22.73 0.28 -26.40
N ASP A 181 -21.90 1.32 -26.53
CA ASP A 181 -22.20 2.69 -26.15
C ASP A 181 -22.63 3.52 -27.39
N PRO A 182 -23.78 4.23 -27.35
CA PRO A 182 -24.20 5.16 -28.41
C PRO A 182 -23.17 6.24 -28.77
N SER A 183 -22.23 6.55 -27.87
CA SER A 183 -21.15 7.51 -28.08
C SER A 183 -19.94 6.96 -28.84
N LEU A 184 -19.96 5.66 -29.20
CA LEU A 184 -18.93 4.94 -29.99
C LEU A 184 -17.54 4.84 -29.34
N ASN A 185 -17.31 5.42 -28.16
CA ASN A 185 -16.08 5.25 -27.37
C ASN A 185 -16.44 4.98 -25.91
N GLY A 186 -16.15 3.78 -25.42
CA GLY A 186 -16.37 3.35 -24.05
C GLY A 186 -15.07 3.01 -23.32
N VAL A 187 -15.21 2.71 -22.03
CA VAL A 187 -14.15 2.11 -21.21
C VAL A 187 -14.55 0.68 -20.88
N GLY A 188 -13.76 -0.27 -21.36
CA GLY A 188 -13.83 -1.67 -21.00
C GLY A 188 -12.93 -2.00 -19.82
N ALA A 189 -13.32 -3.04 -19.08
CA ALA A 189 -12.55 -3.53 -17.95
C ALA A 189 -12.65 -5.05 -17.84
N SER A 190 -11.50 -5.68 -17.62
CA SER A 190 -11.37 -7.11 -17.40
C SER A 190 -10.67 -7.39 -16.08
N ILE A 191 -11.24 -8.34 -15.34
CA ILE A 191 -10.63 -8.89 -14.13
C ILE A 191 -10.30 -10.34 -14.45
N TYR A 192 -9.02 -10.67 -14.32
CA TYR A 192 -8.56 -12.04 -14.31
C TYR A 192 -8.24 -12.43 -12.88
N GLN A 193 -8.84 -13.52 -12.40
CA GLN A 193 -8.41 -14.18 -11.17
C GLN A 193 -8.01 -15.62 -11.51
N PRO A 194 -6.88 -16.12 -10.99
CA PRO A 194 -6.54 -17.52 -11.14
C PRO A 194 -7.67 -18.38 -10.59
N VAL A 195 -8.27 -19.22 -11.44
CA VAL A 195 -9.39 -20.06 -11.07
C VAL A 195 -8.88 -21.15 -10.12
N ILE A 196 -9.40 -21.18 -8.89
CA ILE A 196 -9.17 -22.29 -7.97
C ILE A 196 -9.83 -23.53 -8.58
N SER A 197 -9.02 -24.48 -9.04
CA SER A 197 -9.50 -25.70 -9.68
C SER A 197 -8.55 -26.84 -9.42
N ILE A 198 -9.12 -27.99 -9.05
CA ILE A 198 -8.39 -29.26 -8.88
C ILE A 198 -8.54 -30.18 -10.11
N ALA A 199 -9.04 -29.64 -11.23
CA ALA A 199 -9.39 -30.43 -12.41
C ALA A 199 -8.17 -31.01 -13.16
N SER A 200 -6.98 -30.43 -12.95
CA SER A 200 -5.72 -30.96 -13.45
C SER A 200 -4.63 -30.78 -12.41
N GLN A 201 -3.52 -31.54 -12.56
CA GLN A 201 -2.35 -31.39 -11.71
C GLN A 201 -1.90 -29.92 -11.67
N LYS A 202 -1.65 -29.31 -12.85
CA LYS A 202 -1.21 -27.91 -12.97
C LYS A 202 -2.15 -26.92 -12.25
N LYS A 203 -3.46 -27.00 -12.50
CA LYS A 203 -4.44 -26.12 -11.84
C LYS A 203 -4.48 -26.32 -10.32
N ALA A 204 -4.24 -27.54 -9.84
CA ALA A 204 -4.16 -27.81 -8.42
C ALA A 204 -2.90 -27.19 -7.78
N GLN A 205 -1.74 -27.18 -8.45
CA GLN A 205 -0.56 -26.46 -7.94
C GLN A 205 -0.76 -24.94 -7.93
N GLU A 206 -1.38 -24.37 -8.96
CA GLU A 206 -1.75 -22.94 -9.00
C GLU A 206 -2.71 -22.59 -7.86
N SER A 207 -3.72 -23.43 -7.64
CA SER A 207 -4.67 -23.27 -6.54
C SER A 207 -3.99 -23.30 -5.17
N LEU A 208 -2.99 -24.17 -4.96
CA LEU A 208 -2.20 -24.19 -3.73
C LEU A 208 -1.40 -22.90 -3.53
N CYS A 209 -0.85 -22.33 -4.61
CA CYS A 209 -0.17 -21.04 -4.56
C CYS A 209 -1.14 -19.92 -4.14
N THR A 210 -2.31 -19.85 -4.77
CA THR A 210 -3.36 -18.87 -4.44
C THR A 210 -3.81 -18.99 -2.98
N ILE A 211 -4.04 -20.21 -2.48
CA ILE A 211 -4.43 -20.46 -1.09
C ILE A 211 -3.31 -20.05 -0.12
N ASN A 212 -2.05 -20.39 -0.42
CA ASN A 212 -0.91 -20.00 0.42
C ASN A 212 -0.78 -18.47 0.51
N ASN A 213 -0.94 -17.75 -0.61
CA ASN A 213 -0.93 -16.28 -0.60
C ASN A 213 -2.07 -15.73 0.27
N ALA A 214 -3.28 -16.29 0.15
CA ALA A 214 -4.41 -15.89 0.98
C ALA A 214 -4.17 -16.15 2.49
N ILE A 215 -3.49 -17.25 2.84
CA ILE A 215 -3.10 -17.55 4.22
C ILE A 215 -2.11 -16.51 4.75
N VAL A 216 -1.05 -16.21 3.99
CA VAL A 216 -0.03 -15.21 4.35
C VAL A 216 -0.67 -13.84 4.55
N GLU A 217 -1.60 -13.42 3.69
CA GLU A 217 -2.30 -12.15 3.84
C GLU A 217 -3.18 -12.09 5.11
N LYS A 218 -3.92 -13.16 5.41
CA LYS A 218 -4.67 -13.28 6.67
C LYS A 218 -3.73 -13.17 7.87
N ASP A 219 -2.54 -13.76 7.80
CA ASP A 219 -1.56 -13.68 8.88
C ASP A 219 -0.96 -12.27 9.03
N LYS A 220 -0.74 -11.52 7.94
CA LYS A 220 -0.37 -10.09 7.99
C LYS A 220 -1.45 -9.25 8.70
N ILE A 221 -2.72 -9.49 8.40
CA ILE A 221 -3.84 -8.80 9.05
C ILE A 221 -3.85 -9.12 10.56
N ARG A 222 -3.66 -10.40 10.94
CA ARG A 222 -3.56 -10.81 12.34
C ARG A 222 -2.38 -10.16 13.06
N ALA A 223 -1.22 -10.08 12.42
CA ALA A 223 -0.04 -9.42 12.98
C ALA A 223 -0.32 -7.93 13.27
N ASN A 224 -0.99 -7.23 12.34
CA ASN A 224 -1.36 -5.83 12.53
C ASN A 224 -2.40 -5.67 13.66
N LEU A 225 -3.41 -6.54 13.72
CA LEU A 225 -4.37 -6.56 14.83
C LEU A 225 -3.68 -6.81 16.18
N GLY A 226 -2.72 -7.73 16.26
CA GLY A 226 -1.93 -7.94 17.48
C GLY A 226 -1.10 -6.70 17.85
N ALA A 227 -0.50 -6.02 16.88
CA ALA A 227 0.21 -4.76 17.13
C ALA A 227 -0.73 -3.64 17.63
N MET A 228 -1.93 -3.54 17.07
CA MET A 228 -2.98 -2.62 17.54
C MET A 228 -3.44 -2.95 18.96
N GLN A 229 -3.62 -4.24 19.28
CA GLN A 229 -3.95 -4.69 20.64
C GLN A 229 -2.87 -4.26 21.64
N ASN A 230 -1.59 -4.52 21.34
CA ASN A 230 -0.49 -4.09 22.20
C ASN A 230 -0.45 -2.57 22.40
N ARG A 231 -0.77 -1.79 21.36
CA ARG A 231 -0.87 -0.33 21.48
C ARG A 231 -2.06 0.11 22.34
N LEU A 232 -3.21 -0.53 22.18
CA LEU A 232 -4.40 -0.25 22.98
C LEU A 232 -4.15 -0.58 24.46
N GLU A 233 -3.55 -1.73 24.77
CA GLU A 233 -3.19 -2.10 26.14
C GLU A 233 -2.23 -1.08 26.77
N ASN A 234 -1.15 -0.70 26.08
CA ASN A 234 -0.25 0.34 26.57
C ASN A 234 -0.95 1.69 26.77
N THR A 235 -1.90 2.03 25.88
CA THR A 235 -2.66 3.28 26.00
C THR A 235 -3.61 3.24 27.20
N ILE A 236 -4.28 2.12 27.43
CA ILE A 236 -5.16 1.89 28.59
C ILE A 236 -4.36 2.03 29.88
N THR A 237 -3.24 1.31 30.01
CA THR A 237 -2.38 1.38 31.21
C THR A 237 -1.91 2.81 31.48
N ASN A 238 -1.53 3.56 30.44
CA ASN A 238 -1.13 4.95 30.60
C ASN A 238 -2.30 5.84 31.06
N LEU A 239 -3.48 5.67 30.46
CA LEU A 239 -4.69 6.41 30.85
C LEU A 239 -5.16 6.07 32.26
N GLU A 240 -5.03 4.82 32.70
CA GLU A 240 -5.32 4.40 34.08
C GLU A 240 -4.39 5.10 35.07
N ILE A 241 -3.08 5.12 34.80
CA ILE A 241 -2.10 5.84 35.63
C ILE A 241 -2.40 7.34 35.66
N GLN A 242 -2.77 7.94 34.52
CA GLN A 242 -3.18 9.35 34.48
C GLN A 242 -4.45 9.59 35.28
N SER A 243 -5.44 8.71 35.18
CA SER A 243 -6.69 8.79 35.95
C SER A 243 -6.41 8.72 37.45
N GLU A 244 -5.54 7.82 37.89
CA GLU A 244 -5.15 7.69 39.30
C GLU A 244 -4.43 8.95 39.81
N ASN A 245 -3.49 9.49 39.02
CA ASN A 245 -2.79 10.73 39.34
C ASN A 245 -3.74 11.94 39.41
N LEU A 246 -4.71 12.01 38.50
CA LEU A 246 -5.73 13.07 38.48
C LEU A 246 -6.69 12.93 39.66
N LEU A 247 -7.16 11.73 39.99
CA LEU A 247 -7.98 11.48 41.18
C LEU A 247 -7.22 11.86 42.46
N SER A 248 -5.93 11.52 42.54
CA SER A 248 -5.08 11.91 43.67
C SER A 248 -4.88 13.44 43.74
N ALA A 249 -4.78 14.11 42.60
CA ALA A 249 -4.69 15.57 42.53
C ALA A 249 -6.02 16.24 42.89
N GLU A 250 -7.14 15.67 42.46
CA GLU A 250 -8.48 16.11 42.80
C GLU A 250 -8.73 15.95 44.31
N SER A 251 -8.44 14.78 44.90
CA SER A 251 -8.55 14.53 46.33
C SER A 251 -7.77 15.57 47.15
N ARG A 252 -6.55 15.94 46.75
CA ARG A 252 -5.79 17.01 47.42
C ARG A 252 -6.45 18.40 47.35
N ILE A 253 -7.27 18.67 46.35
CA ILE A 253 -7.91 19.97 46.14
C ILE A 253 -9.32 20.00 46.75
N SER A 254 -10.08 18.93 46.56
CA SER A 254 -11.49 18.82 46.92
C SER A 254 -11.70 18.21 48.30
N ASP A 255 -10.89 17.22 48.69
CA ASP A 255 -11.05 16.60 50.00
C ASP A 255 -10.45 17.51 51.07
N VAL A 256 -11.27 17.82 52.07
CA VAL A 256 -10.84 18.60 53.21
C VAL A 256 -10.03 17.71 54.14
N ASP A 257 -8.93 18.24 54.69
CA ASP A 257 -8.19 17.54 55.73
C ASP A 257 -9.06 17.48 57.00
N VAL A 258 -9.72 16.33 57.20
CA VAL A 258 -10.63 16.09 58.32
C VAL A 258 -9.95 16.33 59.66
N ALA A 259 -8.65 16.04 59.80
CA ALA A 259 -7.94 16.29 61.05
C ALA A 259 -7.85 17.79 61.32
N LYS A 260 -7.51 18.59 60.31
CA LYS A 260 -7.44 20.05 60.43
C LYS A 260 -8.83 20.65 60.70
N GLU A 261 -9.83 20.33 59.89
CA GLU A 261 -11.20 20.86 60.07
C GLU A 261 -11.81 20.46 61.41
N MET A 262 -11.57 19.24 61.90
CA MET A 262 -12.04 18.81 63.22
C MET A 262 -11.38 19.60 64.35
N THR A 263 -10.07 19.91 64.26
CA THR A 263 -9.40 20.73 65.27
C THR A 263 -9.89 22.18 65.25
N GLU A 264 -10.11 22.76 64.06
CA GLU A 264 -10.71 24.09 63.94
C GLU A 264 -12.16 24.11 64.45
N PHE A 265 -12.96 23.10 64.11
CA PHE A 265 -14.33 22.96 64.58
C PHE A 265 -14.39 22.87 66.11
N VAL A 266 -13.58 22.00 66.72
CA VAL A 266 -13.50 21.86 68.18
C VAL A 266 -13.01 23.16 68.82
N SER A 267 -12.02 23.84 68.23
CA SER A 267 -11.54 25.14 68.72
C SER A 267 -12.65 26.20 68.69
N ARG A 268 -13.39 26.30 67.58
CA ARG A 268 -14.55 27.20 67.46
C ARG A 268 -15.67 26.83 68.44
N GLN A 269 -15.89 25.54 68.70
CA GLN A 269 -16.87 25.09 69.67
C GLN A 269 -16.46 25.40 71.11
N ILE A 270 -15.18 25.26 71.46
CA ILE A 270 -14.63 25.67 72.76
C ILE A 270 -14.73 27.19 72.91
N LEU A 271 -14.37 27.96 71.88
CA LEU A 271 -14.47 29.43 71.91
C LEU A 271 -15.90 29.91 72.10
N THR A 272 -16.87 29.29 71.43
CA THR A 272 -18.30 29.64 71.61
C THR A 272 -18.81 29.28 73.00
N GLN A 273 -18.43 28.13 73.56
CA GLN A 273 -18.75 27.75 74.94
C GLN A 273 -18.05 28.66 75.97
N ALA A 274 -16.79 29.03 75.74
CA ALA A 274 -16.06 29.96 76.59
C ALA A 274 -16.67 31.36 76.50
N ALA A 275 -17.06 31.83 75.31
CA ALA A 275 -17.72 33.12 75.13
C ALA A 275 -19.08 33.17 75.84
N THR A 276 -19.90 32.11 75.77
CA THR A 276 -21.17 32.06 76.51
C THR A 276 -20.95 31.99 78.02
N ALA A 277 -19.99 31.22 78.51
CA ALA A 277 -19.63 31.18 79.93
C ALA A 277 -19.07 32.52 80.43
N MET A 278 -18.21 33.18 79.64
CA MET A 278 -17.67 34.50 79.95
C MET A 278 -18.75 35.58 79.90
N LEU A 279 -19.67 35.55 78.94
CA LEU A 279 -20.83 36.43 78.92
C LEU A 279 -21.76 36.19 80.12
N ALA A 280 -21.97 34.93 80.51
CA ALA A 280 -22.75 34.60 81.70
C ALA A 280 -22.08 35.14 82.98
N GLN A 281 -20.75 35.01 83.09
CA GLN A 281 -19.96 35.54 84.20
C GLN A 281 -19.91 37.08 84.21
N ALA A 282 -19.75 37.71 83.04
CA ALA A 282 -19.78 39.16 82.89
C ALA A 282 -21.18 39.75 83.18
N ASN A 283 -22.25 38.98 82.97
CA ASN A 283 -23.61 39.37 83.36
C ASN A 283 -23.92 39.12 84.85
N SER A 284 -23.20 38.21 85.53
CA SER A 284 -23.38 37.91 86.95
C SER A 284 -22.56 38.83 87.86
N LEU A 285 -21.36 39.25 87.43
CA LEU A 285 -20.49 40.19 88.13
C LEU A 285 -21.17 41.52 88.53
N PRO A 286 -21.90 42.22 87.63
CA PRO A 286 -22.65 43.42 87.99
C PRO A 286 -23.79 43.17 88.99
N ARG A 287 -24.45 42.00 88.92
CA ARG A 287 -25.54 41.64 89.85
C ARG A 287 -25.01 41.38 91.27
N MET A 288 -23.86 40.75 91.39
CA MET A 288 -23.17 40.56 92.68
C MET A 288 -22.68 41.89 93.26
N ALA A 289 -22.15 42.78 92.42
CA ALA A 289 -21.75 44.14 92.84
C ALA A 289 -22.96 44.98 93.31
N LEU A 290 -24.12 44.87 92.64
CA LEU A 290 -25.36 45.51 93.07
C LEU A 290 -25.89 44.94 94.40
N GLN A 291 -25.71 43.64 94.66
CA GLN A 291 -26.03 43.02 95.96
C GLN A 291 -25.12 43.52 97.10
N LEU A 292 -23.83 43.77 96.83
CA LEU A 292 -22.86 44.29 97.80
C LEU A 292 -23.04 45.79 98.11
N ILE A 293 -23.70 46.55 97.25
CA ILE A 293 -23.99 47.98 97.46
C ILE A 293 -25.36 48.19 98.13
N GLN A 294 -26.23 47.16 98.13
CA GLN A 294 -27.58 47.21 98.69
C GLN A 294 -27.76 46.46 100.02
N GLY A 295 -26.73 45.78 100.53
CA GLY A 295 -26.70 45.13 101.84
C GLY A 295 -25.63 45.73 102.74
#